data_AF-A0A3N7ET12-F1
#
_entry.id   AF-A0A3N7ET12-F1
#
_cell.length_a   1.000
_cell.length_b   1.000
_cell.length_c   1.000
_cell.angle_alpha   90.00
_cell.angle_beta   90.00
_cell.angle_gamma   90.00
#
_symmetry.space_group_name_H-M   'P 1'
#
loop_
_entity.id
_entity.type
_entity.pdbx_description
1 polymer ?
#
loop_
_entity_poly.entity_id
_entity_poly.type
_entity_poly.pdbx_seq_one_letter_code
_entity_poly.pdbx_strand_id
1 'polypeptide(L)'
;MKIYLSQNTAGRYGGLERNLYHLNRLIEGRLKTAGFKSSFDALRLTLAYPPMYVLPGVLGIEKTFKTYYDKFPISRLDRRNKNVDITLQAPEFSEYFDKDKQKNYKHKFDIEHQYKNISETDIGRILIDKFLIAGGMIAAKVKKDDVFDHQVFKDVLNGIREEINSGFLNSINAEQQGQIQEDLIKKALELREKRKHQELPKDKLIRDLRVYYNALPNKAFYPYDYQYSEIFLNLLTRNELRCPKYHHLYIQVAKTMDDALKASFAIEDWYVYGLAVIDFDHYQQLPEKQKERCVFDLIVAGLKDIADLDQLDKTGIENVIRKIEEKGLDTELLFEEIENNSHLLRITYLSRSMEEGCPVFFNLTDKTTQQTKRTEIGRAEKDQLRMWLQKISLTRKQIKIKSSSSVRGEVWLKGMPKAMEFEIEDLMK
;
A
#
# COMPACT_ATOMS: atom_id res chain seq x y z
N MET A 1 -8.66 29.80 4.75
CA MET A 1 -9.73 28.87 4.38
C MET A 1 -9.20 27.83 3.40
N LYS A 2 -9.39 26.55 3.68
CA LYS A 2 -9.08 25.43 2.78
C LYS A 2 -10.21 25.20 1.77
N ILE A 3 -9.88 24.85 0.53
CA ILE A 3 -10.83 24.62 -0.55
C ILE A 3 -10.78 23.14 -0.93
N TYR A 4 -11.91 22.47 -0.77
CA TYR A 4 -12.09 21.07 -1.12
C TYR A 4 -13.09 20.94 -2.25
N LEU A 5 -12.74 20.09 -3.22
CA LEU A 5 -13.65 19.60 -4.23
C LEU A 5 -13.90 18.12 -3.93
N SER A 6 -15.10 17.81 -3.46
CA SER A 6 -15.43 16.45 -3.02
C SER A 6 -15.76 15.55 -4.19
N GLN A 7 -15.49 14.26 -4.01
CA GLN A 7 -16.06 13.22 -4.88
C GLN A 7 -17.58 13.38 -4.91
N ASN A 8 -18.14 13.15 -6.09
CA ASN A 8 -19.58 13.16 -6.27
C ASN A 8 -20.25 12.00 -5.50
N THR A 9 -21.57 11.99 -5.51
CA THR A 9 -22.40 10.96 -4.87
C THR A 9 -22.26 9.55 -5.46
N ALA A 10 -21.55 9.40 -6.58
CA ALA A 10 -21.16 8.11 -7.18
C ALA A 10 -19.68 7.74 -6.90
N GLY A 11 -19.01 8.45 -5.98
CA GLY A 11 -17.62 8.19 -5.57
C GLY A 11 -16.58 8.58 -6.62
N ARG A 12 -16.93 9.41 -7.61
CA ARG A 12 -16.03 9.83 -8.70
C ARG A 12 -15.73 11.32 -8.62
N TYR A 13 -14.54 11.71 -9.08
CA TYR A 13 -14.18 13.12 -9.25
C TYR A 13 -14.67 13.71 -10.58
N GLY A 14 -15.51 13.00 -11.34
CA GLY A 14 -16.26 13.61 -12.44
C GLY A 14 -15.40 14.31 -13.50
N GLY A 15 -14.25 13.74 -13.85
CA GLY A 15 -13.36 14.31 -14.86
C GLY A 15 -12.33 15.32 -14.36
N LEU A 16 -12.19 15.52 -13.05
CA LEU A 16 -11.13 16.37 -12.47
C LEU A 16 -9.76 15.65 -12.40
N GLU A 17 -9.56 14.66 -13.25
CA GLU A 17 -8.30 13.95 -13.40
C GLU A 17 -7.39 14.77 -14.34
N ARG A 18 -6.06 14.55 -14.31
CA ARG A 18 -5.06 15.30 -15.09
C ARG A 18 -4.82 16.73 -14.58
N ASN A 19 -4.82 17.75 -15.45
CA ASN A 19 -4.29 19.08 -15.10
C ASN A 19 -5.22 19.89 -14.17
N LEU A 20 -6.47 19.47 -14.02
CA LEU A 20 -7.45 20.10 -13.14
C LEU A 20 -7.40 19.59 -11.69
N TYR A 21 -6.65 18.52 -11.41
CA TYR A 21 -6.57 17.88 -10.09
C TYR A 21 -6.12 18.84 -8.97
N HIS A 22 -5.44 19.91 -9.37
CA HIS A 22 -4.73 20.86 -8.53
C HIS A 22 -5.34 22.27 -8.51
N LEU A 23 -6.52 22.44 -9.14
CA LEU A 23 -7.16 23.75 -9.26
C LEU A 23 -7.59 24.33 -7.90
N ASN A 24 -8.03 23.50 -6.96
CA ASN A 24 -8.43 23.96 -5.61
C ASN A 24 -7.26 24.56 -4.82
N ARG A 25 -6.05 23.98 -4.93
CA ARG A 25 -4.83 24.52 -4.32
C ARG A 25 -4.41 25.85 -4.94
N LEU A 26 -4.57 26.00 -6.26
CA LEU A 26 -4.34 27.29 -6.93
C LEU A 26 -5.26 28.38 -6.36
N ILE A 27 -6.56 28.07 -6.23
CA ILE A 27 -7.55 28.97 -5.64
C ILE A 27 -7.15 29.34 -4.22
N GLU A 28 -6.79 28.36 -3.37
CA GLU A 28 -6.29 28.61 -2.00
C GLU A 28 -5.11 29.57 -1.98
N GLY A 29 -4.11 29.33 -2.83
CA GLY A 29 -2.89 30.13 -2.92
C GLY A 29 -3.17 31.58 -3.34
N ARG A 30 -3.96 31.77 -4.40
CA ARG A 30 -4.33 33.10 -4.90
C ARG A 30 -5.17 33.88 -3.91
N LEU A 31 -6.14 33.23 -3.23
CA LEU A 31 -6.93 33.86 -2.17
C LEU A 31 -6.04 34.31 -1.01
N LYS A 32 -5.09 33.48 -0.58
CA LYS A 32 -4.13 33.83 0.48
C LYS A 32 -3.30 35.05 0.10
N THR A 33 -2.73 35.07 -1.12
CA THR A 33 -1.92 36.19 -1.62
C THR A 33 -2.73 37.48 -1.77
N ALA A 34 -4.01 37.37 -2.14
CA ALA A 34 -4.92 38.51 -2.24
C ALA A 34 -5.43 39.03 -0.88
N GLY A 35 -5.02 38.43 0.24
CA GLY A 35 -5.45 38.85 1.58
C GLY A 35 -6.90 38.50 1.91
N PHE A 36 -7.47 37.49 1.26
CA PHE A 36 -8.85 37.04 1.49
C PHE A 36 -9.12 36.72 2.97
N LYS A 37 -10.18 37.32 3.52
CA LYS A 37 -10.62 37.10 4.91
C LYS A 37 -11.87 36.24 4.96
N SER A 38 -11.85 35.25 5.85
CA SER A 38 -13.01 34.39 6.15
C SER A 38 -13.00 33.97 7.62
N SER A 39 -14.16 33.94 8.26
CA SER A 39 -14.37 33.32 9.57
C SER A 39 -14.53 31.79 9.48
N PHE A 40 -14.59 31.25 8.26
CA PHE A 40 -14.64 29.82 7.99
C PHE A 40 -13.25 29.27 7.63
N ASP A 41 -12.93 28.11 8.19
CA ASP A 41 -11.67 27.40 8.01
C ASP A 41 -11.68 26.55 6.74
N ALA A 42 -12.84 26.07 6.28
CA ALA A 42 -12.95 25.27 5.06
C ALA A 42 -14.21 25.55 4.23
N LEU A 43 -14.07 25.44 2.91
CA LEU A 43 -15.15 25.37 1.93
C LEU A 43 -15.06 24.04 1.18
N ARG A 44 -16.13 23.25 1.23
CA ARG A 44 -16.29 22.02 0.48
C ARG A 44 -17.35 22.23 -0.60
N LEU A 45 -16.95 22.08 -1.86
CA LEU A 45 -17.84 22.04 -3.00
C LEU A 45 -18.05 20.59 -3.44
N THR A 46 -19.32 20.17 -3.53
CA THR A 46 -19.73 18.87 -4.06
C THR A 46 -20.52 19.09 -5.34
N LEU A 47 -20.12 18.44 -6.42
CA LEU A 47 -20.83 18.46 -7.69
C LEU A 47 -21.59 17.14 -7.85
N ALA A 48 -22.93 17.19 -7.85
CA ALA A 48 -23.78 16.01 -7.95
C ALA A 48 -24.27 15.81 -9.39
N TYR A 49 -24.25 14.58 -9.89
CA TYR A 49 -24.66 14.24 -11.27
C TYR A 49 -26.11 13.80 -11.35
N PRO A 50 -26.75 13.81 -12.54
CA PRO A 50 -28.07 13.24 -12.72
C PRO A 50 -28.09 11.74 -12.38
N PRO A 51 -29.24 11.21 -11.90
CA PRO A 51 -29.41 9.80 -11.53
C PRO A 51 -29.08 8.80 -12.64
N MET A 52 -29.26 9.22 -13.90
CA MET A 52 -29.04 8.37 -15.07
C MET A 52 -27.59 7.90 -15.21
N TYR A 53 -26.62 8.50 -14.51
CA TYR A 53 -25.20 8.12 -14.62
C TYR A 53 -24.71 7.23 -13.46
N VAL A 54 -25.61 6.68 -12.64
CA VAL A 54 -25.27 5.70 -11.59
C VAL A 54 -25.09 4.32 -12.25
N LEU A 55 -23.95 3.67 -11.97
CA LEU A 55 -23.57 2.39 -12.57
C LEU A 55 -24.72 1.34 -12.56
N PRO A 56 -24.89 0.56 -13.65
CA PRO A 56 -25.81 -0.58 -13.64
C PRO A 56 -25.43 -1.55 -12.52
N GLY A 57 -26.36 -1.82 -11.61
CA GLY A 57 -26.16 -2.71 -10.45
C GLY A 57 -26.63 -2.14 -9.11
N VAL A 58 -26.87 -0.83 -9.02
CA VAL A 58 -27.45 -0.18 -7.83
C VAL A 58 -28.95 0.08 -8.05
N LEU A 59 -29.71 -0.99 -8.30
CA LEU A 59 -31.17 -0.93 -8.47
C LEU A 59 -31.83 -0.50 -7.15
N GLY A 60 -32.43 0.71 -7.12
CA GLY A 60 -33.24 1.20 -6.01
C GLY A 60 -32.95 2.64 -5.54
N ILE A 61 -31.82 3.24 -5.93
CA ILE A 61 -31.42 4.58 -5.45
C ILE A 61 -31.95 5.71 -6.36
N GLU A 62 -32.32 5.42 -7.61
CA GLU A 62 -32.61 6.44 -8.63
C GLU A 62 -33.74 7.41 -8.23
N LYS A 63 -34.87 6.91 -7.72
CA LYS A 63 -36.01 7.76 -7.33
C LYS A 63 -35.70 8.62 -6.10
N THR A 64 -35.03 8.04 -5.10
CA THR A 64 -34.59 8.74 -3.88
C THR A 64 -33.53 9.80 -4.21
N PHE A 65 -32.58 9.45 -5.08
CA PHE A 65 -31.54 10.34 -5.52
C PHE A 65 -32.08 11.45 -6.43
N LYS A 66 -33.00 11.17 -7.35
CA LYS A 66 -33.71 12.20 -8.13
C LYS A 66 -34.42 13.19 -7.23
N THR A 67 -35.15 12.70 -6.22
CA THR A 67 -35.82 13.53 -5.22
C THR A 67 -34.85 14.43 -4.44
N TYR A 68 -33.61 14.00 -4.23
CA TYR A 68 -32.57 14.79 -3.60
C TYR A 68 -31.88 15.75 -4.59
N TYR A 69 -31.64 15.30 -5.82
CA TYR A 69 -31.03 16.05 -6.91
C TYR A 69 -31.84 17.28 -7.32
N ASP A 70 -33.17 17.12 -7.35
CA ASP A 70 -34.12 18.19 -7.66
C ASP A 70 -34.15 19.29 -6.58
N LYS A 71 -33.54 19.05 -5.40
CA LYS A 71 -33.45 20.02 -4.30
C LYS A 71 -32.16 20.86 -4.32
N PHE A 72 -31.26 20.61 -5.27
CA PHE A 72 -30.04 21.41 -5.40
C PHE A 72 -30.35 22.78 -6.05
N PRO A 73 -29.60 23.84 -5.69
CA PRO A 73 -28.40 23.84 -4.87
C PRO A 73 -28.68 23.80 -3.35
N ILE A 74 -27.87 23.05 -2.60
CA ILE A 74 -27.92 23.01 -1.14
C ILE A 74 -26.66 23.69 -0.59
N SER A 75 -26.80 24.51 0.45
CA SER A 75 -25.65 25.04 1.18
C SER A 75 -25.87 25.05 2.69
N ARG A 76 -24.83 24.64 3.42
CA ARG A 76 -24.77 24.55 4.88
C ARG A 76 -23.54 25.30 5.39
N LEU A 77 -23.76 26.28 6.26
CA LEU A 77 -22.70 27.01 6.96
C LEU A 77 -22.68 26.51 8.41
N ASP A 78 -21.72 25.65 8.74
CA ASP A 78 -21.47 25.14 10.08
C ASP A 78 -20.52 26.08 10.83
N ARG A 79 -21.09 27.02 11.58
CA ARG A 79 -20.33 28.01 12.36
C ARG A 79 -19.56 27.40 13.54
N ARG A 80 -20.07 26.30 14.11
CA ARG A 80 -19.43 25.64 15.26
C ARG A 80 -18.10 25.04 14.83
N ASN A 81 -18.09 24.38 13.68
CA ASN A 81 -16.91 23.74 13.12
C ASN A 81 -16.19 24.61 12.07
N LYS A 82 -16.64 25.86 11.88
CA LYS A 82 -16.13 26.82 10.89
C LYS A 82 -16.03 26.24 9.47
N ASN A 83 -17.02 25.44 9.06
CA ASN A 83 -17.03 24.77 7.77
C ASN A 83 -18.20 25.24 6.90
N VAL A 84 -17.98 25.27 5.59
CA VAL A 84 -19.02 25.51 4.60
C VAL A 84 -19.10 24.31 3.67
N ASP A 85 -20.29 23.72 3.54
CA ASP A 85 -20.56 22.67 2.56
C ASP A 85 -21.59 23.18 1.54
N ILE A 86 -21.24 23.10 0.26
CA ILE A 86 -22.11 23.49 -0.86
C ILE A 86 -22.21 22.32 -1.83
N THR A 87 -23.45 21.94 -2.15
CA THR A 87 -23.74 20.93 -3.16
C THR A 87 -24.47 21.60 -4.32
N LEU A 88 -23.84 21.58 -5.50
CA LEU A 88 -24.40 22.07 -6.74
C LEU A 88 -24.68 20.91 -7.69
N GLN A 89 -25.60 21.11 -8.62
CA GLN A 89 -25.69 20.26 -9.79
C GLN A 89 -24.39 20.38 -10.59
N ALA A 90 -23.77 19.23 -10.85
CA ALA A 90 -22.67 19.10 -11.76
C ALA A 90 -23.17 19.50 -13.16
N PRO A 91 -22.36 20.18 -13.97
CA PRO A 91 -22.49 20.07 -15.41
C PRO A 91 -22.23 18.60 -15.77
N GLU A 92 -22.82 18.11 -16.84
CA GLU A 92 -22.84 16.68 -17.19
C GLU A 92 -21.47 16.18 -17.72
N PHE A 93 -20.42 16.35 -16.92
CA PHE A 93 -19.02 16.07 -17.24
C PHE A 93 -18.57 14.62 -17.01
N SER A 94 -19.43 13.73 -16.52
CA SER A 94 -18.99 12.46 -15.91
C SER A 94 -18.27 11.50 -16.84
N GLU A 95 -18.38 11.66 -18.16
CA GLU A 95 -17.81 10.71 -19.13
C GLU A 95 -16.60 11.24 -19.88
N TYR A 96 -16.15 12.46 -19.60
CA TYR A 96 -15.30 13.22 -20.51
C TYR A 96 -13.87 12.75 -20.71
N PHE A 97 -13.30 11.97 -19.79
CA PHE A 97 -11.84 11.85 -19.73
C PHE A 97 -11.24 10.57 -20.25
N ASP A 98 -12.05 9.74 -20.91
CA ASP A 98 -11.51 8.58 -21.57
C ASP A 98 -12.43 8.21 -22.73
N LYS A 99 -12.12 8.72 -23.94
CA LYS A 99 -12.82 8.35 -25.18
C LYS A 99 -12.90 6.82 -25.35
N ASP A 100 -11.93 6.09 -24.82
CA ASP A 100 -11.93 4.63 -24.87
C ASP A 100 -12.86 4.02 -23.81
N LYS A 101 -12.99 4.61 -22.62
CA LYS A 101 -14.07 4.22 -21.69
C LYS A 101 -15.46 4.65 -22.17
N GLN A 102 -15.62 5.80 -22.85
CA GLN A 102 -16.92 6.22 -23.40
C GLN A 102 -17.47 5.17 -24.37
N LYS A 103 -16.62 4.56 -25.21
CA LYS A 103 -17.03 3.44 -26.07
C LYS A 103 -17.64 2.28 -25.26
N ASN A 104 -17.11 2.02 -24.06
CA ASN A 104 -17.58 0.97 -23.16
C ASN A 104 -18.93 1.28 -22.49
N TYR A 105 -19.37 2.54 -22.49
CA TYR A 105 -20.64 2.96 -21.86
C TYR A 105 -21.66 3.58 -22.84
N LYS A 106 -21.29 3.77 -24.11
CA LYS A 106 -22.15 4.37 -25.16
C LYS A 106 -23.50 3.66 -25.36
N HIS A 107 -23.58 2.38 -25.01
CA HIS A 107 -24.81 1.58 -25.09
C HIS A 107 -25.69 1.65 -23.84
N LYS A 108 -25.22 2.33 -22.77
CA LYS A 108 -25.90 2.39 -21.47
C LYS A 108 -26.63 3.72 -21.26
N PHE A 109 -26.12 4.84 -21.80
CA PHE A 109 -26.71 6.17 -21.65
C PHE A 109 -26.53 7.00 -22.92
N ASP A 110 -27.51 7.83 -23.27
CA ASP A 110 -27.34 8.89 -24.28
C ASP A 110 -26.89 10.17 -23.59
N ILE A 111 -25.87 10.81 -24.14
CA ILE A 111 -25.31 12.06 -23.61
C ILE A 111 -25.81 13.18 -24.51
N GLU A 112 -26.34 14.26 -23.95
CA GLU A 112 -26.78 15.38 -24.77
C GLU A 112 -25.59 16.01 -25.52
N HIS A 113 -25.83 16.50 -26.73
CA HIS A 113 -24.75 16.98 -27.62
C HIS A 113 -23.94 18.13 -27.01
N GLN A 114 -24.59 19.02 -26.26
CA GLN A 114 -23.96 20.13 -25.56
C GLN A 114 -22.97 19.69 -24.46
N TYR A 115 -23.09 18.43 -24.03
CA TYR A 115 -22.22 17.77 -23.07
C TYR A 115 -21.41 16.64 -23.73
N LYS A 116 -21.05 16.80 -25.01
CA LYS A 116 -19.99 16.02 -25.67
C LYS A 116 -18.77 16.91 -25.95
N ASN A 117 -17.56 16.37 -25.83
CA ASN A 117 -16.28 16.95 -26.29
C ASN A 117 -15.84 18.37 -25.81
N ILE A 118 -16.50 19.02 -24.84
CA ILE A 118 -15.94 20.06 -23.94
C ILE A 118 -14.46 19.80 -23.59
N SER A 119 -13.63 20.83 -23.78
CA SER A 119 -12.20 20.78 -23.52
C SER A 119 -11.85 20.86 -22.03
N GLU A 120 -10.66 20.43 -21.64
CA GLU A 120 -10.16 20.58 -20.25
C GLU A 120 -10.17 22.05 -19.80
N THR A 121 -9.85 22.99 -20.70
CA THR A 121 -9.93 24.43 -20.50
C THR A 121 -11.34 24.89 -20.14
N ASP A 122 -12.34 24.44 -20.90
CA ASP A 122 -13.74 24.83 -20.67
C ASP A 122 -14.27 24.24 -19.35
N ILE A 123 -13.86 23.01 -19.01
CA ILE A 123 -14.18 22.39 -17.72
C ILE A 123 -13.57 23.17 -16.57
N GLY A 124 -12.30 23.59 -16.71
CA GLY A 124 -11.65 24.47 -15.73
C GLY A 124 -12.46 25.74 -15.49
N ARG A 125 -12.88 26.43 -16.57
CA ARG A 125 -13.70 27.65 -16.47
C ARG A 125 -15.05 27.40 -15.81
N ILE A 126 -15.73 26.34 -16.19
CA ILE A 126 -17.02 26.00 -15.59
C ILE A 126 -16.86 25.64 -14.11
N LEU A 127 -15.77 24.98 -13.71
CA LEU A 127 -15.49 24.70 -12.31
C LEU A 127 -15.29 25.99 -11.52
N ILE A 128 -14.58 26.97 -12.08
CA ILE A 128 -14.48 28.31 -11.48
C ILE A 128 -15.86 28.97 -11.37
N ASP A 129 -16.71 28.87 -12.39
CA ASP A 129 -18.09 29.37 -12.35
C ASP A 129 -18.91 28.73 -11.22
N LYS A 130 -18.70 27.44 -10.94
CA LYS A 130 -19.33 26.75 -9.79
C LYS A 130 -18.82 27.27 -8.45
N PHE A 131 -17.53 27.57 -8.33
CA PHE A 131 -17.00 28.24 -7.14
C PHE A 131 -17.54 29.67 -6.97
N LEU A 132 -17.73 30.41 -8.06
CA LEU A 132 -18.35 31.74 -8.03
C LEU A 132 -19.80 31.68 -7.51
N ILE A 133 -20.59 30.71 -8.02
CA ILE A 133 -21.94 30.44 -7.52
C ILE A 133 -21.91 30.11 -6.02
N ALA A 134 -21.00 29.22 -5.61
CA ALA A 134 -20.82 28.85 -4.22
C ALA A 134 -20.49 30.07 -3.35
N GLY A 135 -19.58 30.95 -3.78
CA GLY A 135 -19.23 32.19 -3.10
C GLY A 135 -20.45 33.11 -2.90
N GLY A 136 -21.29 33.27 -3.93
CA GLY A 136 -22.52 34.04 -3.83
C GLY A 136 -23.52 33.45 -2.82
N MET A 137 -23.64 32.13 -2.76
CA MET A 137 -24.48 31.44 -1.78
C MET A 137 -23.98 31.62 -0.34
N ILE A 138 -22.66 31.68 -0.13
CA ILE A 138 -22.07 31.95 1.19
C ILE A 138 -22.37 33.38 1.59
N ALA A 139 -22.10 34.34 0.70
CA ALA A 139 -22.33 35.77 0.93
C ALA A 139 -23.81 36.09 1.24
N ALA A 140 -24.75 35.34 0.67
CA ALA A 140 -26.18 35.49 0.98
C ALA A 140 -26.57 34.92 2.37
N LYS A 141 -25.72 34.11 3.01
CA LYS A 141 -26.00 33.38 4.26
C LYS A 141 -25.12 33.76 5.44
N VAL A 142 -24.15 34.65 5.25
CA VAL A 142 -23.32 35.18 6.35
C VAL A 142 -24.18 36.01 7.31
N LYS A 143 -23.92 35.87 8.61
CA LYS A 143 -24.53 36.67 9.68
C LYS A 143 -23.63 37.86 9.99
N LYS A 144 -24.14 38.79 10.81
CA LYS A 144 -23.44 40.02 11.23
C LYS A 144 -22.00 39.79 11.73
N ASP A 145 -21.75 38.67 12.40
CA ASP A 145 -20.43 38.35 12.99
C ASP A 145 -19.59 37.40 12.12
N ASP A 146 -20.12 36.92 11.01
CA ASP A 146 -19.36 36.12 10.06
C ASP A 146 -18.52 37.05 9.17
N VAL A 147 -17.30 36.62 8.82
CA VAL A 147 -16.44 37.30 7.85
C VAL A 147 -16.36 36.44 6.62
N PHE A 148 -16.65 37.00 5.45
CA PHE A 148 -16.40 36.35 4.16
C PHE A 148 -16.24 37.45 3.11
N ASP A 149 -15.00 37.70 2.68
CA ASP A 149 -14.69 38.75 1.72
C ASP A 149 -15.09 38.32 0.30
N HIS A 150 -16.39 38.42 0.03
CA HIS A 150 -16.97 37.92 -1.21
C HIS A 150 -16.39 38.61 -2.45
N GLN A 151 -16.05 39.89 -2.35
CA GLN A 151 -15.50 40.65 -3.46
C GLN A 151 -14.09 40.15 -3.80
N VAL A 152 -13.20 40.03 -2.81
CA VAL A 152 -11.86 39.45 -3.03
C VAL A 152 -11.96 38.00 -3.55
N PHE A 153 -12.90 37.21 -3.02
CA PHE A 153 -13.13 35.85 -3.49
C PHE A 153 -13.53 35.82 -4.97
N LYS A 154 -14.46 36.69 -5.37
CA LYS A 154 -14.95 36.81 -6.73
C LYS A 154 -13.86 37.28 -7.70
N ASP A 155 -13.09 38.29 -7.31
CA ASP A 155 -12.04 38.88 -8.16
C ASP A 155 -10.91 37.88 -8.42
N VAL A 156 -10.48 37.15 -7.38
CA VAL A 156 -9.49 36.07 -7.52
C VAL A 156 -9.98 34.99 -8.47
N LEU A 157 -11.23 34.53 -8.31
CA LEU A 157 -11.78 33.50 -9.18
C LEU A 157 -11.94 33.97 -10.62
N ASN A 158 -12.39 35.20 -10.86
CA ASN A 158 -12.47 35.76 -12.20
C ASN A 158 -11.09 35.86 -12.86
N GLY A 159 -10.06 36.31 -12.12
CA GLY A 159 -8.69 36.33 -12.63
C GLY A 159 -8.19 34.95 -13.03
N ILE A 160 -8.41 33.93 -12.19
CA ILE A 160 -8.07 32.53 -12.54
C ILE A 160 -8.84 32.09 -13.79
N ARG A 161 -10.13 32.41 -13.89
CA ARG A 161 -10.99 32.04 -15.04
C ARG A 161 -10.45 32.58 -16.36
N GLU A 162 -9.94 33.80 -16.36
CA GLU A 162 -9.36 34.46 -17.54
C GLU A 162 -8.01 33.85 -17.93
N GLU A 163 -7.20 33.45 -16.95
CA GLU A 163 -5.91 32.78 -17.17
C GLU A 163 -6.07 31.35 -17.72
N ILE A 164 -7.21 30.69 -17.49
CA ILE A 164 -7.42 29.29 -17.91
C ILE A 164 -7.29 29.13 -19.43
N ASN A 165 -6.21 28.47 -19.81
CA ASN A 165 -5.86 27.92 -21.11
C ASN A 165 -5.03 26.64 -20.91
N SER A 166 -4.78 25.89 -21.98
CA SER A 166 -4.05 24.60 -21.89
C SER A 166 -2.63 24.74 -21.34
N GLY A 167 -1.90 25.79 -21.74
CA GLY A 167 -0.54 26.05 -21.25
C GLY A 167 -0.51 26.35 -19.76
N PHE A 168 -1.44 27.18 -19.29
CA PHE A 168 -1.60 27.52 -17.87
C PHE A 168 -1.95 26.30 -17.01
N LEU A 169 -2.91 25.46 -17.45
CA LEU A 169 -3.27 24.26 -16.71
C LEU A 169 -2.10 23.27 -16.62
N ASN A 170 -1.35 23.10 -17.71
CA ASN A 170 -0.15 22.26 -17.72
C ASN A 170 0.93 22.79 -16.76
N SER A 171 1.19 24.10 -16.74
CA SER A 171 2.22 24.69 -15.89
C SER A 171 1.86 24.55 -14.41
N ILE A 172 0.60 24.80 -14.04
CA ILE A 172 0.12 24.62 -12.67
C ILE A 172 0.24 23.17 -12.23
N ASN A 173 -0.16 22.23 -13.10
CA ASN A 173 -0.07 20.82 -12.77
C ASN A 173 1.39 20.41 -12.54
N ALA A 174 2.32 20.86 -13.39
CA ALA A 174 3.75 20.56 -13.22
C ALA A 174 4.33 21.17 -11.92
N GLU A 175 4.06 22.46 -11.66
CA GLU A 175 4.55 23.15 -10.46
C GLU A 175 4.01 22.50 -9.17
N GLN A 176 2.71 22.21 -9.15
CA GLN A 176 2.09 21.62 -7.96
C GLN A 176 2.43 20.15 -7.78
N GLN A 177 2.65 19.40 -8.86
CA GLN A 177 3.22 18.07 -8.74
C GLN A 177 4.60 18.14 -8.08
N GLY A 178 5.48 19.05 -8.52
CA GLY A 178 6.77 19.29 -7.88
C GLY A 178 6.65 19.57 -6.38
N GLN A 179 5.80 20.53 -6.00
CA GLN A 179 5.55 20.87 -4.58
C GLN A 179 4.98 19.69 -3.78
N ILE A 180 4.09 18.88 -4.36
CA ILE A 180 3.55 17.68 -3.69
C ILE A 180 4.64 16.64 -3.48
N GLN A 181 5.51 16.44 -4.46
CA GLN A 181 6.64 15.52 -4.31
C GLN A 181 7.54 15.96 -3.16
N GLU A 182 7.86 17.26 -3.06
CA GLU A 182 8.65 17.83 -1.97
C GLU A 182 7.94 17.71 -0.61
N ASP A 183 6.64 18.05 -0.53
CA ASP A 183 5.83 17.92 0.68
C ASP A 183 5.78 16.47 1.19
N LEU A 184 5.66 15.50 0.27
CA LEU A 184 5.66 14.07 0.60
C LEU A 184 7.00 13.63 1.15
N ILE A 185 8.11 14.01 0.50
CA ILE A 185 9.46 13.70 1.00
C ILE A 185 9.65 14.29 2.39
N LYS A 186 9.31 15.58 2.56
CA LYS A 186 9.42 16.27 3.85
C LYS A 186 8.62 15.55 4.94
N LYS A 187 7.37 15.20 4.66
CA LYS A 187 6.52 14.46 5.59
C LYS A 187 7.09 13.08 5.94
N ALA A 188 7.65 12.36 4.95
CA ALA A 188 8.28 11.06 5.18
C ALA A 188 9.50 11.19 6.12
N LEU A 189 10.33 12.21 5.91
CA LEU A 189 11.47 12.52 6.77
C LEU A 189 11.04 12.88 8.20
N GLU A 190 10.04 13.75 8.36
CA GLU A 190 9.50 14.13 9.67
C GLU A 190 8.98 12.91 10.46
N LEU A 191 8.27 11.99 9.78
CA LEU A 191 7.79 10.75 10.40
C LEU A 191 8.94 9.83 10.84
N ARG A 192 10.01 9.76 10.05
CA ARG A 192 11.20 8.96 10.37
C ARG A 192 12.00 9.56 11.52
N GLU A 193 12.20 10.87 11.56
CA GLU A 193 12.82 11.56 12.70
C GLU A 193 12.02 11.37 13.99
N LYS A 194 10.68 11.43 13.90
CA LYS A 194 9.81 11.13 15.04
C LYS A 194 10.03 9.71 15.58
N ARG A 195 10.21 8.71 14.71
CA ARG A 195 10.46 7.32 15.12
C ARG A 195 11.77 7.18 15.91
N LYS A 196 12.85 7.83 15.45
CA LYS A 196 14.16 7.81 16.13
C LYS A 196 14.10 8.19 17.61
N HIS A 197 13.24 9.15 17.93
CA HIS A 197 13.10 9.69 19.29
C HIS A 197 11.95 9.06 20.09
N GLN A 198 11.26 8.06 19.55
CA GLN A 198 10.18 7.38 20.24
C GLN A 198 10.66 6.10 20.93
N GLU A 199 10.61 6.10 22.26
CA GLU A 199 10.78 4.87 23.03
C GLU A 199 9.44 4.15 23.16
N LEU A 200 9.28 3.07 22.40
CA LEU A 200 8.09 2.23 22.42
C LEU A 200 8.44 0.82 22.93
N PRO A 201 7.56 0.17 23.71
CA PRO A 201 7.73 -1.22 24.10
C PRO A 201 7.81 -2.15 22.89
N LYS A 202 8.79 -3.05 22.87
CA LYS A 202 9.05 -4.02 21.79
C LYS A 202 8.46 -5.37 22.20
N ASP A 203 7.13 -5.47 22.14
CA ASP A 203 6.38 -6.63 22.64
C ASP A 203 5.89 -7.56 21.52
N LYS A 204 5.82 -7.09 20.27
CA LYS A 204 5.30 -7.87 19.13
C LYS A 204 6.39 -8.68 18.46
N LEU A 205 6.26 -10.01 18.45
CA LEU A 205 7.13 -10.85 17.63
C LEU A 205 6.93 -10.52 16.14
N ILE A 206 8.02 -10.46 15.38
CA ILE A 206 7.95 -10.35 13.92
C ILE A 206 7.10 -11.47 13.32
N ARG A 207 6.26 -11.15 12.34
CA ARG A 207 5.36 -12.09 11.66
C ARG A 207 5.53 -12.11 10.15
N ASP A 208 6.07 -11.04 9.56
CA ASP A 208 6.27 -10.96 8.12
C ASP A 208 7.49 -10.10 7.79
N LEU A 209 8.13 -10.45 6.67
CA LEU A 209 9.22 -9.71 6.04
C LEU A 209 9.02 -9.77 4.54
N ARG A 210 9.00 -8.62 3.85
CA ARG A 210 8.84 -8.56 2.39
C ARG A 210 9.64 -7.44 1.76
N VAL A 211 9.98 -7.61 0.49
CA VAL A 211 10.58 -6.57 -0.34
C VAL A 211 9.51 -6.00 -1.29
N TYR A 212 9.41 -4.68 -1.36
CA TYR A 212 8.53 -3.94 -2.26
C TYR A 212 9.34 -3.03 -3.18
N TYR A 213 8.92 -2.93 -4.44
CA TYR A 213 9.65 -2.21 -5.48
C TYR A 213 8.70 -1.64 -6.53
N ASN A 214 7.70 -0.88 -6.09
CA ASN A 214 6.60 -0.36 -6.92
C ASN A 214 7.04 0.49 -8.14
N ALA A 215 8.27 1.02 -8.13
CA ALA A 215 8.84 1.80 -9.24
C ALA A 215 9.74 0.97 -10.18
N LEU A 216 9.88 -0.34 -9.94
CA LEU A 216 10.68 -1.27 -10.75
C LEU A 216 9.77 -2.28 -11.47
N PRO A 217 10.28 -2.98 -12.51
CA PRO A 217 9.50 -4.01 -13.21
C PRO A 217 8.96 -5.09 -12.27
N ASN A 218 7.82 -5.68 -12.64
CA ASN A 218 7.28 -6.83 -11.92
C ASN A 218 8.33 -7.95 -11.83
N LYS A 219 8.43 -8.57 -10.64
CA LYS A 219 9.45 -9.61 -10.35
C LYS A 219 10.91 -9.13 -10.52
N ALA A 220 11.20 -7.84 -10.32
CA ALA A 220 12.55 -7.27 -10.43
C ALA A 220 13.64 -8.06 -9.69
N PHE A 221 13.30 -8.62 -8.53
CA PHE A 221 14.24 -9.33 -7.64
C PHE A 221 13.92 -10.81 -7.46
N TYR A 222 12.93 -11.33 -8.20
CA TYR A 222 12.59 -12.75 -8.13
C TYR A 222 13.71 -13.60 -8.74
N PRO A 223 14.06 -14.75 -8.13
CA PRO A 223 13.44 -15.38 -6.96
C PRO A 223 14.04 -14.97 -5.61
N TYR A 224 15.14 -14.21 -5.62
CA TYR A 224 15.96 -13.97 -4.44
C TYR A 224 15.24 -13.18 -3.35
N ASP A 225 14.35 -12.24 -3.71
CA ASP A 225 13.58 -11.46 -2.74
C ASP A 225 12.67 -12.35 -1.90
N TYR A 226 11.98 -13.29 -2.54
CA TYR A 226 11.13 -14.27 -1.89
C TYR A 226 11.94 -15.20 -0.98
N GLN A 227 13.04 -15.75 -1.50
CA GLN A 227 13.87 -16.72 -0.77
C GLN A 227 14.54 -16.08 0.45
N TYR A 228 15.20 -14.94 0.27
CA TYR A 228 15.85 -14.26 1.39
C TYR A 228 14.83 -13.71 2.39
N SER A 229 13.70 -13.18 1.96
CA SER A 229 12.64 -12.73 2.90
C SER A 229 12.20 -13.86 3.82
N GLU A 230 12.08 -15.09 3.29
CA GLU A 230 11.78 -16.26 4.10
C GLU A 230 12.93 -16.63 5.06
N ILE A 231 14.17 -16.70 4.56
CA ILE A 231 15.33 -17.06 5.36
C ILE A 231 15.49 -16.08 6.54
N PHE A 232 15.45 -14.78 6.26
CA PHE A 232 15.50 -13.75 7.28
C PHE A 232 14.33 -13.87 8.26
N LEU A 233 13.09 -13.97 7.78
CA LEU A 233 11.92 -14.06 8.66
C LEU A 233 12.01 -15.26 9.62
N ASN A 234 12.37 -16.44 9.12
CA ASN A 234 12.50 -17.64 9.94
C ASN A 234 13.55 -17.44 11.03
N LEU A 235 14.74 -16.97 10.66
CA LEU A 235 15.84 -16.77 11.61
C LEU A 235 15.58 -15.64 12.61
N LEU A 236 15.03 -14.50 12.17
CA LEU A 236 14.68 -13.38 13.05
C LEU A 236 13.58 -13.77 14.05
N THR A 237 12.58 -14.55 13.61
CA THR A 237 11.52 -15.05 14.50
C THR A 237 12.09 -16.00 15.56
N ARG A 238 13.02 -16.88 15.18
CA ARG A 238 13.68 -17.84 16.09
C ARG A 238 14.64 -17.18 17.06
N ASN A 239 15.22 -16.02 16.69
CA ASN A 239 15.98 -15.16 17.60
C ASN A 239 15.07 -14.21 18.41
N GLU A 240 13.75 -14.43 18.40
CA GLU A 240 12.76 -13.64 19.14
C GLU A 240 12.83 -12.14 18.87
N LEU A 241 13.11 -11.73 17.62
CA LEU A 241 13.10 -10.31 17.27
C LEU A 241 11.69 -9.72 17.52
N ARG A 242 11.63 -8.73 18.42
CA ARG A 242 10.40 -8.02 18.76
C ARG A 242 10.39 -6.59 18.24
N CYS A 243 9.23 -6.17 17.78
CA CYS A 243 8.91 -4.90 17.18
C CYS A 243 7.97 -4.08 18.08
N PRO A 244 8.02 -2.74 18.02
CA PRO A 244 7.05 -1.87 18.68
C PRO A 244 5.81 -1.66 17.81
N LYS A 245 4.60 -1.83 18.37
CA LYS A 245 3.29 -1.61 17.72
C LYS A 245 2.98 -2.45 16.47
N TYR A 246 3.91 -2.53 15.53
CA TYR A 246 3.83 -3.32 14.30
C TYR A 246 4.42 -4.71 14.49
N HIS A 247 4.17 -5.59 13.52
CA HIS A 247 4.79 -6.92 13.47
C HIS A 247 5.24 -7.34 12.07
N HIS A 248 5.02 -6.51 11.04
CA HIS A 248 5.53 -6.75 9.69
C HIS A 248 6.62 -5.73 9.36
N LEU A 249 7.74 -6.23 8.83
CA LEU A 249 8.84 -5.42 8.35
C LEU A 249 8.84 -5.45 6.83
N TYR A 250 8.77 -4.30 6.18
CA TYR A 250 8.84 -4.25 4.73
C TYR A 250 10.05 -3.45 4.28
N ILE A 251 10.67 -3.87 3.18
CA ILE A 251 11.84 -3.22 2.60
C ILE A 251 11.39 -2.54 1.31
N GLN A 252 11.33 -1.21 1.32
CA GLN A 252 11.00 -0.43 0.14
C GLN A 252 12.29 -0.14 -0.64
N VAL A 253 12.39 -0.75 -1.82
CA VAL A 253 13.52 -0.58 -2.74
C VAL A 253 13.13 0.36 -3.86
N ALA A 254 14.01 1.31 -4.20
CA ALA A 254 13.84 2.19 -5.35
C ALA A 254 15.19 2.59 -5.97
N LYS A 255 15.16 3.26 -7.14
CA LYS A 255 16.37 3.79 -7.79
C LYS A 255 16.98 4.98 -7.05
N THR A 256 16.17 5.72 -6.29
CA THR A 256 16.60 6.89 -5.51
C THR A 256 16.02 6.84 -4.11
N MET A 257 16.67 7.54 -3.16
CA MET A 257 16.16 7.65 -1.80
C MET A 257 14.81 8.39 -1.75
N ASP A 258 14.63 9.42 -2.58
CA ASP A 258 13.38 10.18 -2.66
C ASP A 258 12.21 9.31 -3.09
N ASP A 259 12.42 8.44 -4.09
CA ASP A 259 11.39 7.51 -4.54
C ASP A 259 11.08 6.46 -3.47
N ALA A 260 12.10 5.98 -2.75
CA ALA A 260 11.89 5.07 -1.61
C ALA A 260 11.07 5.76 -0.50
N LEU A 261 11.40 7.01 -0.17
CA LEU A 261 10.68 7.81 0.84
C LEU A 261 9.20 8.00 0.45
N LYS A 262 8.93 8.39 -0.80
CA LYS A 262 7.54 8.61 -1.30
C LYS A 262 6.70 7.33 -1.23
N ALA A 263 7.31 6.16 -1.39
CA ALA A 263 6.64 4.87 -1.32
C ALA A 263 6.60 4.25 0.10
N SER A 264 7.16 4.93 1.11
CA SER A 264 7.37 4.36 2.46
C SER A 264 6.29 4.70 3.50
N PHE A 265 5.16 5.27 3.08
CA PHE A 265 4.08 5.57 4.01
C PHE A 265 3.34 4.29 4.41
N ALA A 266 3.38 3.96 5.70
CA ALA A 266 2.52 2.95 6.28
C ALA A 266 1.08 3.49 6.37
N ILE A 267 0.17 2.84 5.66
CA ILE A 267 -1.26 3.19 5.67
C ILE A 267 -1.91 2.65 6.96
N GLU A 268 -1.39 1.54 7.46
CA GLU A 268 -1.84 0.86 8.68
C GLU A 268 -0.73 0.84 9.73
N ASP A 269 -1.08 0.57 10.97
CA ASP A 269 -0.16 0.56 12.12
C ASP A 269 0.58 -0.78 12.34
N TRP A 270 0.18 -1.84 11.64
CA TRP A 270 0.73 -3.19 11.82
C TRP A 270 2.01 -3.47 11.00
N TYR A 271 2.45 -2.53 10.16
CA TYR A 271 3.69 -2.64 9.37
C TYR A 271 4.48 -1.34 9.26
N VAL A 272 5.77 -1.46 8.97
CA VAL A 272 6.66 -0.33 8.66
C VAL A 272 7.57 -0.63 7.49
N TYR A 273 8.12 0.42 6.88
CA TYR A 273 9.14 0.32 5.84
C TYR A 273 10.53 0.70 6.34
N GLY A 274 11.50 -0.11 5.99
CA GLY A 274 12.91 0.23 5.86
C GLY A 274 13.23 0.57 4.41
N LEU A 275 14.20 1.45 4.20
CA LEU A 275 14.54 1.93 2.86
C LEU A 275 15.83 1.30 2.34
N ALA A 276 15.85 0.97 1.06
CA ALA A 276 17.04 0.57 0.35
C ALA A 276 17.04 1.18 -1.07
N VAL A 277 18.23 1.47 -1.59
CA VAL A 277 18.41 2.07 -2.91
C VAL A 277 19.24 1.13 -3.78
N ILE A 278 18.88 1.03 -5.06
CA ILE A 278 19.57 0.17 -6.02
C ILE A 278 19.87 0.91 -7.32
N ASP A 279 21.06 0.68 -7.88
CA ASP A 279 21.29 0.90 -9.31
C ASP A 279 20.71 -0.29 -10.09
N PHE A 280 19.44 -0.18 -10.45
CA PHE A 280 18.73 -1.27 -11.10
C PHE A 280 19.28 -1.58 -12.51
N ASP A 281 19.75 -0.55 -13.22
CA ASP A 281 20.23 -0.72 -14.60
C ASP A 281 21.56 -1.48 -14.60
N HIS A 282 22.43 -1.23 -13.59
CA HIS A 282 23.60 -2.06 -13.33
C HIS A 282 23.22 -3.47 -12.85
N TYR A 283 22.30 -3.59 -11.91
CA TYR A 283 21.83 -4.89 -11.37
C TYR A 283 21.39 -5.86 -12.46
N GLN A 284 20.68 -5.38 -13.49
CA GLN A 284 20.21 -6.21 -14.60
C GLN A 284 21.34 -6.88 -15.39
N GLN A 285 22.53 -6.27 -15.39
CA GLN A 285 23.71 -6.76 -16.12
C GLN A 285 24.58 -7.71 -15.28
N LEU A 286 24.28 -7.85 -13.99
CA LEU A 286 25.06 -8.69 -13.09
C LEU A 286 24.85 -10.18 -13.36
N PRO A 287 25.87 -11.03 -13.16
CA PRO A 287 25.70 -12.47 -13.07
C PRO A 287 24.76 -12.86 -11.92
N GLU A 288 24.11 -14.02 -12.02
CA GLU A 288 23.11 -14.47 -11.04
C GLU A 288 23.60 -14.48 -9.60
N LYS A 289 24.82 -14.96 -9.33
CA LYS A 289 25.41 -14.93 -7.97
C LYS A 289 25.58 -13.51 -7.42
N GLN A 290 25.84 -12.54 -8.28
CA GLN A 290 25.97 -11.13 -7.86
C GLN A 290 24.60 -10.47 -7.68
N LYS A 291 23.59 -10.86 -8.47
CA LYS A 291 22.20 -10.45 -8.22
C LYS A 291 21.67 -10.99 -6.90
N GLU A 292 21.92 -12.27 -6.61
CA GLU A 292 21.61 -12.90 -5.32
C GLU A 292 22.19 -12.07 -4.17
N ARG A 293 23.49 -11.75 -4.26
CA ARG A 293 24.17 -10.94 -3.25
C ARG A 293 23.57 -9.53 -3.13
N CYS A 294 23.25 -8.90 -4.25
CA CYS A 294 22.63 -7.57 -4.25
C CYS A 294 21.30 -7.57 -3.50
N VAL A 295 20.43 -8.57 -3.74
CA VAL A 295 19.14 -8.67 -3.05
C VAL A 295 19.30 -8.93 -1.55
N PHE A 296 20.27 -9.77 -1.17
CA PHE A 296 20.66 -9.92 0.24
C PHE A 296 21.05 -8.57 0.87
N ASP A 297 21.94 -7.81 0.22
CA ASP A 297 22.42 -6.53 0.74
C ASP A 297 21.29 -5.48 0.83
N LEU A 298 20.30 -5.50 -0.08
CA LEU A 298 19.12 -4.64 -0.01
C LEU A 298 18.25 -4.93 1.23
N ILE A 299 18.01 -6.21 1.53
CA ILE A 299 17.25 -6.61 2.73
C ILE A 299 18.02 -6.19 3.98
N VAL A 300 19.34 -6.39 4.00
CA VAL A 300 20.22 -5.95 5.10
C VAL A 300 20.12 -4.44 5.31
N ALA A 301 20.23 -3.64 4.25
CA ALA A 301 20.15 -2.19 4.32
C ALA A 301 18.81 -1.72 4.90
N GLY A 302 17.70 -2.27 4.40
CA GLY A 302 16.37 -1.92 4.91
C GLY A 302 16.12 -2.39 6.34
N LEU A 303 16.59 -3.57 6.74
CA LEU A 303 16.50 -4.02 8.13
C LEU A 303 17.30 -3.14 9.08
N LYS A 304 18.51 -2.73 8.68
CA LYS A 304 19.34 -1.78 9.45
C LYS A 304 18.67 -0.43 9.59
N ASP A 305 18.08 0.07 8.52
CA ASP A 305 17.29 1.31 8.55
C ASP A 305 16.18 1.25 9.61
N ILE A 306 15.38 0.18 9.62
CA ILE A 306 14.32 0.01 10.63
C ILE A 306 14.92 -0.12 12.03
N ALA A 307 15.98 -0.92 12.19
CA ALA A 307 16.62 -1.15 13.48
C ALA A 307 17.21 0.13 14.08
N ASP A 308 17.73 1.02 13.24
CA ASP A 308 18.22 2.34 13.64
C ASP A 308 17.08 3.28 14.04
N LEU A 309 15.99 3.31 13.27
CA LEU A 309 14.84 4.16 13.55
C LEU A 309 14.09 3.77 14.83
N ASP A 310 13.83 2.48 15.01
CA ASP A 310 12.97 1.99 16.08
C ASP A 310 13.77 1.35 17.23
N GLN A 311 15.10 1.48 17.18
CA GLN A 311 16.04 0.99 18.18
C GLN A 311 15.87 -0.52 18.47
N LEU A 312 15.68 -1.32 17.42
CA LEU A 312 15.48 -2.77 17.55
C LEU A 312 16.75 -3.48 18.04
N ASP A 313 16.66 -4.77 18.34
CA ASP A 313 17.82 -5.60 18.73
C ASP A 313 18.81 -5.75 17.55
N LYS A 314 19.73 -4.80 17.44
CA LYS A 314 20.77 -4.77 16.42
C LYS A 314 21.69 -5.98 16.53
N THR A 315 22.00 -6.45 17.73
CA THR A 315 22.88 -7.60 17.93
C THR A 315 22.23 -8.88 17.40
N GLY A 316 20.96 -9.10 17.72
CA GLY A 316 20.19 -10.21 17.17
C GLY A 316 20.10 -10.17 15.63
N ILE A 317 19.87 -8.98 15.07
CA ILE A 317 19.83 -8.78 13.61
C ILE A 317 21.20 -9.07 12.97
N GLU A 318 22.31 -8.54 13.49
CA GLU A 318 23.65 -8.78 12.94
C GLU A 318 24.08 -10.25 13.02
N ASN A 319 23.67 -10.97 14.07
CA ASN A 319 23.93 -12.40 14.18
C ASN A 319 23.19 -13.19 13.08
N VAL A 320 21.94 -12.81 12.78
CA VAL A 320 21.17 -13.40 11.69
C VAL A 320 21.79 -13.07 10.33
N ILE A 321 22.17 -11.81 10.10
CA ILE A 321 22.84 -11.36 8.87
C ILE A 321 24.07 -12.21 8.59
N ARG A 322 24.96 -12.38 9.58
CA ARG A 322 26.19 -13.16 9.45
C ARG A 322 25.93 -14.62 9.11
N LYS A 323 24.94 -15.24 9.78
CA LYS A 323 24.56 -16.63 9.51
C LYS A 323 24.09 -16.84 8.07
N ILE A 324 23.35 -15.86 7.54
CA ILE A 324 22.86 -15.90 6.15
C ILE A 324 24.01 -15.58 5.19
N GLU A 325 24.89 -14.64 5.52
CA GLU A 325 26.05 -14.29 4.69
C GLU A 325 27.00 -15.49 4.48
N GLU A 326 27.19 -16.32 5.51
CA GLU A 326 28.03 -17.52 5.45
C GLU A 326 27.45 -18.61 4.54
N LYS A 327 26.12 -18.75 4.47
CA LYS A 327 25.45 -19.89 3.82
C LYS A 327 24.62 -19.53 2.58
N GLY A 328 24.31 -18.24 2.39
CA GLY A 328 23.40 -17.75 1.36
C GLY A 328 22.07 -18.50 1.35
N LEU A 329 21.64 -18.89 0.14
CA LEU A 329 20.44 -19.69 -0.09
C LEU A 329 20.50 -21.12 0.44
N ASP A 330 21.68 -21.62 0.81
CA ASP A 330 21.84 -22.94 1.45
C ASP A 330 21.64 -22.88 2.98
N THR A 331 21.10 -21.77 3.47
CA THR A 331 20.67 -21.63 4.87
C THR A 331 19.50 -22.56 5.17
N GLU A 332 19.78 -23.63 5.92
CA GLU A 332 18.76 -24.57 6.40
C GLU A 332 17.89 -23.96 7.50
N LEU A 333 16.59 -24.01 7.29
CA LEU A 333 15.56 -23.40 8.12
C LEU A 333 14.84 -24.46 8.94
N LEU A 334 14.55 -24.14 10.21
CA LEU A 334 13.79 -25.02 11.09
C LEU A 334 12.29 -24.78 10.89
N PHE A 335 11.58 -25.80 10.45
CA PHE A 335 10.12 -25.82 10.39
C PHE A 335 9.56 -26.11 11.80
N GLU A 336 9.85 -27.28 12.34
CA GLU A 336 9.32 -27.76 13.62
C GLU A 336 10.38 -28.58 14.37
N GLU A 337 10.34 -28.55 15.70
CA GLU A 337 11.16 -29.39 16.57
C GLU A 337 10.25 -30.14 17.54
N ILE A 338 10.41 -31.47 17.62
CA ILE A 338 9.61 -32.35 18.46
C ILE A 338 10.54 -33.33 19.15
N GLU A 339 10.35 -33.55 20.44
CA GLU A 339 11.16 -34.49 21.18
C GLU A 339 10.35 -35.44 22.06
N ASN A 340 10.95 -36.59 22.35
CA ASN A 340 10.53 -37.49 23.41
C ASN A 340 11.76 -37.90 24.25
N ASN A 341 11.59 -38.89 25.12
CA ASN A 341 12.67 -39.32 26.02
C ASN A 341 13.88 -39.93 25.30
N SER A 342 13.71 -40.51 24.11
CA SER A 342 14.79 -41.20 23.39
C SER A 342 15.27 -40.46 22.14
N HIS A 343 14.44 -39.62 21.52
CA HIS A 343 14.75 -38.98 20.25
C HIS A 343 14.39 -37.50 20.22
N LEU A 344 15.14 -36.76 19.41
CA LEU A 344 14.85 -35.40 18.99
C LEU A 344 14.67 -35.39 17.46
N LEU A 345 13.51 -34.96 16.99
CA LEU A 345 13.21 -34.78 15.57
C LEU A 345 13.20 -33.29 15.25
N ARG A 346 14.09 -32.88 14.35
CA ARG A 346 14.04 -31.56 13.70
C ARG A 346 13.58 -31.72 12.27
N ILE A 347 12.52 -31.03 11.91
CA ILE A 347 12.08 -30.91 10.53
C ILE A 347 12.63 -29.61 9.97
N THR A 348 13.45 -29.72 8.94
CA THR A 348 14.11 -28.58 8.32
C THR A 348 13.85 -28.53 6.82
N TYR A 349 14.12 -27.38 6.21
CA TYR A 349 13.98 -27.19 4.77
C TYR A 349 14.95 -26.12 4.26
N LEU A 350 15.16 -26.09 2.95
CA LEU A 350 15.90 -25.01 2.27
C LEU A 350 14.91 -24.14 1.50
N SER A 351 15.03 -22.81 1.61
CA SER A 351 14.18 -21.90 0.84
C SER A 351 14.56 -21.94 -0.64
N ARG A 352 13.62 -22.37 -1.48
CA ARG A 352 13.76 -22.42 -2.94
C ARG A 352 12.75 -21.50 -3.60
N SER A 353 12.87 -21.29 -4.91
CA SER A 353 11.86 -20.57 -5.67
C SER A 353 10.50 -21.29 -5.58
N MET A 354 9.42 -20.60 -5.94
CA MET A 354 8.10 -21.23 -5.98
C MET A 354 8.00 -22.35 -7.03
N GLU A 355 8.92 -22.40 -8.00
CA GLU A 355 8.90 -23.35 -9.12
C GLU A 355 9.55 -24.70 -8.78
N GLU A 356 10.54 -24.72 -7.89
CA GLU A 356 11.34 -25.94 -7.61
C GLU A 356 10.83 -26.77 -6.42
N GLY A 357 10.04 -26.15 -5.53
CA GLY A 357 9.66 -26.72 -4.24
C GLY A 357 10.84 -26.78 -3.26
N CYS A 358 10.57 -26.53 -1.98
CA CYS A 358 11.58 -26.59 -0.94
C CYS A 358 11.82 -28.06 -0.53
N PRO A 359 13.06 -28.58 -0.59
CA PRO A 359 13.36 -29.90 -0.05
C PRO A 359 13.22 -29.89 1.47
N VAL A 360 12.52 -30.89 2.00
CA VAL A 360 12.20 -31.04 3.41
C VAL A 360 12.93 -32.25 3.98
N PHE A 361 13.60 -32.05 5.11
CA PHE A 361 14.43 -33.07 5.74
C PHE A 361 13.93 -33.38 7.16
N PHE A 362 14.05 -34.64 7.52
CA PHE A 362 14.18 -35.04 8.91
C PHE A 362 15.65 -35.04 9.31
N ASN A 363 15.93 -34.43 10.46
CA ASN A 363 17.15 -34.61 11.22
C ASN A 363 16.76 -35.28 12.53
N LEU A 364 16.94 -36.60 12.60
CA LEU A 364 16.56 -37.42 13.75
C LEU A 364 17.81 -37.71 14.58
N THR A 365 17.80 -37.27 15.83
CA THR A 365 18.89 -37.48 16.78
C THR A 365 18.46 -38.51 17.84
N ASP A 366 19.22 -39.58 18.00
CA ASP A 366 19.12 -40.48 19.15
C ASP A 366 19.82 -39.83 20.35
N LYS A 367 19.09 -39.62 21.44
CA LYS A 367 19.60 -38.92 22.63
C LYS A 367 20.61 -39.75 23.44
N THR A 368 20.58 -41.07 23.29
CA THR A 368 21.50 -41.98 23.99
C THR A 368 22.85 -42.01 23.28
N THR A 369 22.84 -42.17 21.95
CA THR A 369 24.07 -42.28 21.15
C THR A 369 24.59 -40.93 20.66
N GLN A 370 23.76 -39.88 20.74
CA GLN A 370 23.99 -38.55 20.15
C GLN A 370 24.19 -38.57 18.63
N GLN A 371 23.88 -39.69 17.96
CA GLN A 371 23.96 -39.79 16.51
C GLN A 371 22.75 -39.11 15.87
N THR A 372 23.01 -38.35 14.81
CA THR A 372 21.97 -37.70 14.00
C THR A 372 21.98 -38.26 12.59
N LYS A 373 20.81 -38.67 12.10
CA LYS A 373 20.60 -39.10 10.72
C LYS A 373 19.69 -38.14 9.98
N ARG A 374 20.05 -37.85 8.74
CA ARG A 374 19.34 -36.91 7.87
C ARG A 374 18.67 -37.66 6.72
N THR A 375 17.39 -37.38 6.49
CA THR A 375 16.60 -38.03 5.43
C THR A 375 15.70 -37.00 4.74
N GLU A 376 15.72 -36.93 3.41
CA GLU A 376 14.75 -36.12 2.64
C GLU A 376 13.40 -36.84 2.63
N ILE A 377 12.33 -36.16 3.05
CA ILE A 377 10.98 -36.73 3.13
C ILE A 377 10.08 -36.27 1.99
N GLY A 378 10.57 -35.35 1.15
CA GLY A 378 9.90 -34.84 -0.03
C GLY A 378 10.13 -33.34 -0.21
N ARG A 379 9.34 -32.74 -1.11
CA ARG A 379 9.47 -31.34 -1.50
C ARG A 379 8.11 -30.66 -1.48
N ALA A 380 8.07 -29.40 -1.03
CA ALA A 380 6.83 -28.62 -0.95
C ALA A 380 7.13 -27.12 -1.05
N GLU A 381 6.19 -26.33 -1.56
CA GLU A 381 6.26 -24.87 -1.40
C GLU A 381 6.13 -24.49 0.07
N LYS A 382 6.73 -23.36 0.47
CA LYS A 382 6.63 -22.82 1.83
C LYS A 382 5.19 -22.78 2.36
N ASP A 383 4.27 -22.25 1.53
CA ASP A 383 2.86 -22.09 1.92
C ASP A 383 2.13 -23.43 2.05
N GLN A 384 2.65 -24.48 1.40
CA GLN A 384 2.16 -25.85 1.54
C GLN A 384 2.68 -26.50 2.83
N LEU A 385 3.89 -26.18 3.31
CA LEU A 385 4.51 -26.87 4.46
C LEU A 385 3.59 -26.93 5.68
N ARG A 386 2.97 -25.82 6.07
CA ARG A 386 2.05 -25.78 7.24
C ARG A 386 0.81 -26.65 7.06
N MET A 387 0.34 -26.82 5.82
CA MET A 387 -0.80 -27.69 5.53
C MET A 387 -0.35 -29.15 5.38
N TRP A 388 0.81 -29.39 4.79
CA TRP A 388 1.33 -30.72 4.53
C TRP A 388 1.78 -31.42 5.82
N LEU A 389 2.46 -30.68 6.68
CA LEU A 389 3.02 -31.16 7.95
C LEU A 389 2.16 -30.73 9.15
N GLN A 390 0.83 -30.72 9.00
CA GLN A 390 -0.07 -30.12 9.99
C GLN A 390 -0.05 -30.84 11.35
N LYS A 391 0.01 -32.17 11.36
CA LYS A 391 0.06 -32.98 12.58
C LYS A 391 1.22 -33.94 12.49
N ILE A 392 2.21 -33.76 13.35
CA ILE A 392 3.37 -34.64 13.45
C ILE A 392 3.34 -35.31 14.82
N SER A 393 3.51 -36.63 14.87
CA SER A 393 3.63 -37.39 16.11
C SER A 393 4.91 -38.21 16.11
N LEU A 394 5.73 -38.02 17.15
CA LEU A 394 6.96 -38.76 17.38
C LEU A 394 6.75 -39.75 18.55
N THR A 395 6.78 -41.04 18.24
CA THR A 395 6.75 -42.10 19.26
C THR A 395 8.15 -42.71 19.44
N ARG A 396 8.29 -43.74 20.27
CA ARG A 396 9.57 -44.45 20.42
C ARG A 396 10.00 -45.23 19.18
N LYS A 397 9.06 -45.60 18.31
CA LYS A 397 9.31 -46.48 17.16
C LYS A 397 9.09 -45.81 15.81
N GLN A 398 8.19 -44.84 15.74
CA GLN A 398 7.71 -44.28 14.47
C GLN A 398 7.46 -42.79 14.55
N ILE A 399 7.58 -42.15 13.39
CA ILE A 399 7.14 -40.78 13.11
C ILE A 399 5.92 -40.87 12.19
N LYS A 400 4.83 -40.18 12.55
CA LYS A 400 3.65 -40.05 11.67
C LYS A 400 3.39 -38.60 11.35
N ILE A 401 3.04 -38.33 10.09
CA ILE A 401 2.61 -37.03 9.61
C ILE A 401 1.21 -37.17 9.01
N LYS A 402 0.33 -36.23 9.33
CA LYS A 402 -0.96 -36.05 8.66
C LYS A 402 -1.09 -34.61 8.15
N SER A 403 -1.49 -34.49 6.89
CA SER A 403 -1.78 -33.20 6.27
C SER A 403 -3.16 -32.68 6.62
N SER A 404 -3.43 -31.43 6.23
CA SER A 404 -4.72 -30.78 6.42
C SER A 404 -5.82 -31.44 5.61
N SER A 405 -6.90 -31.79 6.29
CA SER A 405 -8.15 -32.28 5.68
C SER A 405 -9.15 -31.16 5.35
N SER A 406 -8.72 -29.89 5.38
CA SER A 406 -9.58 -28.76 5.00
C SER A 406 -9.72 -28.69 3.47
N VAL A 407 -10.84 -28.13 2.98
CA VAL A 407 -11.05 -27.90 1.53
C VAL A 407 -9.86 -27.15 0.89
N ARG A 408 -9.33 -26.15 1.60
CA ARG A 408 -8.13 -25.43 1.16
C ARG A 408 -6.91 -26.36 1.08
N GLY A 409 -6.68 -27.19 2.09
CA GLY A 409 -5.61 -28.19 2.08
C GLY A 409 -5.73 -29.18 0.92
N GLU A 410 -6.95 -29.62 0.59
CA GLU A 410 -7.17 -30.54 -0.53
C GLU A 410 -6.82 -29.95 -1.90
N VAL A 411 -7.08 -28.65 -2.09
CA VAL A 411 -6.72 -27.93 -3.31
C VAL A 411 -5.21 -27.68 -3.37
N TRP A 412 -4.62 -27.17 -2.27
CA TRP A 412 -3.22 -26.73 -2.25
C TRP A 412 -2.22 -27.88 -2.18
N LEU A 413 -2.60 -29.05 -1.66
CA LEU A 413 -1.75 -30.23 -1.53
C LEU A 413 -2.06 -31.32 -2.57
N LYS A 414 -2.69 -30.94 -3.69
CA LYS A 414 -3.07 -31.90 -4.73
C LYS A 414 -1.82 -32.64 -5.24
N GLY A 415 -1.85 -33.97 -5.18
CA GLY A 415 -0.72 -34.82 -5.58
C GLY A 415 0.31 -35.10 -4.49
N MET A 416 0.20 -34.47 -3.31
CA MET A 416 1.07 -34.73 -2.16
C MET A 416 0.49 -35.84 -1.26
N PRO A 417 1.35 -36.61 -0.55
CA PRO A 417 0.88 -37.63 0.37
C PRO A 417 0.12 -36.99 1.55
N LYS A 418 -1.10 -37.49 1.81
CA LYS A 418 -1.96 -37.01 2.91
C LYS A 418 -1.57 -37.56 4.28
N ALA A 419 -0.92 -38.72 4.30
CA ALA A 419 -0.38 -39.34 5.48
C ALA A 419 0.96 -39.99 5.15
N MET A 420 1.92 -39.87 6.06
CA MET A 420 3.23 -40.50 5.94
C MET A 420 3.59 -41.14 7.27
N GLU A 421 4.16 -42.34 7.22
CA GLU A 421 4.64 -43.07 8.39
C GLU A 421 6.06 -43.56 8.13
N PHE A 422 6.95 -43.34 9.10
CA PHE A 422 8.35 -43.70 9.02
C PHE A 422 8.76 -44.44 10.28
N GLU A 423 9.36 -45.61 10.13
CA GLU A 423 9.97 -46.33 11.24
C GLU A 423 11.33 -45.70 11.58
N ILE A 424 11.55 -45.41 12.86
CA ILE A 424 12.78 -44.79 13.37
C ILE A 424 13.99 -45.68 13.11
N GLU A 425 13.83 -47.00 13.26
CA GLU A 425 14.90 -47.95 13.01
C GLU A 425 15.42 -47.84 11.56
N ASP A 426 14.51 -47.65 10.59
CA ASP A 426 14.88 -47.54 9.18
C ASP A 426 15.52 -46.18 8.86
N LEU A 427 15.07 -45.11 9.51
CA LEU A 427 15.69 -43.79 9.37
C LEU A 427 17.08 -43.71 10.02
N MET A 428 17.35 -44.55 11.03
CA MET A 428 18.60 -44.52 11.79
C MET A 428 19.69 -45.48 11.26
N LYS A 429 19.34 -46.40 10.34
CA LYS A 429 20.30 -47.20 9.57
C LYS A 429 21.23 -46.30 8.76
#